data_AF-A0A970LBB5-F1
#
_entry.id   AF-A0A970LBB5-F1
#
_cell.length_a   1.000
_cell.length_b   1.000
_cell.length_c   1.000
_cell.angle_alpha   90.00
_cell.angle_beta   90.00
_cell.angle_gamma   90.00
#
_symmetry.space_group_name_H-M   'P 1'
#
loop_
_entity.id
_entity.type
_entity.pdbx_description
1 polymer ?
#
loop_
_entity_poly.entity_id
_entity_poly.type
_entity_poly.pdbx_seq_one_letter_code
_entity_poly.pdbx_strand_id
1 'polypeptide(L)'
;MRSLFILIVVFVCIQCTTDHHEIYFDPIQPTVPVTGLQNPVNFQVLRAPDNSSHVDFSGHSKSDFIALVAEDGKHITAGVLQYFHEDCLPARFLCFYPKADRLTNGIAYFVSDGSSDIIYAPVAYAGTIENPNPDFGFHFQHKMSRIQLSVRIPEQTEEAGLKVLSAGIFSYDKLSLELGGQRAGELLPEKDAVKTLFPGRLDNGMIPGNVTLTRDPANLGTVYVFPGEDLKLLLQIEGKKGTFTSELQLAAPQAGQTYRADLVYDPANEMFSASLNDWVQGASFEAQL
;
A
#
# COMPACT_ATOMS: atom_id res chain seq x y z
N MET A 1 37.57 15.78 -79.91
CA MET A 1 36.50 16.45 -79.12
C MET A 1 35.46 15.40 -78.73
N ARG A 2 35.57 14.85 -77.52
CA ARG A 2 34.61 13.91 -76.94
C ARG A 2 34.22 14.50 -75.59
N SER A 3 33.06 15.14 -75.54
CA SER A 3 32.54 15.74 -74.32
C SER A 3 31.62 14.71 -73.67
N LEU A 4 32.02 14.24 -72.48
CA LEU A 4 31.25 13.36 -71.61
C LEU A 4 30.26 14.24 -70.83
N PHE A 5 28.98 14.21 -71.18
CA PHE A 5 27.92 14.78 -70.35
C PHE A 5 27.41 13.71 -69.39
N ILE A 6 27.72 13.85 -68.11
CA ILE A 6 27.17 13.03 -67.03
C ILE A 6 25.87 13.71 -66.58
N LEU A 7 24.74 13.05 -66.81
CA LEU A 7 23.44 13.45 -66.26
C LEU A 7 23.34 12.95 -64.83
N ILE A 8 23.46 13.84 -63.85
CA ILE A 8 23.19 13.53 -62.43
C ILE A 8 21.68 13.63 -62.22
N VAL A 9 21.02 12.49 -62.11
CA VAL A 9 19.64 12.41 -61.62
C VAL A 9 19.70 12.42 -60.09
N VAL A 10 19.35 13.55 -59.48
CA VAL A 10 19.18 13.66 -58.02
C VAL A 10 17.82 13.08 -57.67
N PHE A 11 17.81 11.83 -57.20
CA PHE A 11 16.65 11.22 -56.56
C PHE A 11 16.57 11.77 -55.12
N VAL A 12 15.70 12.75 -54.88
CA VAL A 12 15.38 13.19 -53.51
C VAL A 12 14.41 12.16 -52.94
N CYS A 13 14.96 11.13 -52.28
CA CYS A 13 14.20 10.31 -51.35
C CYS A 13 13.92 11.18 -50.11
N ILE A 14 12.73 11.78 -50.04
CA ILE A 14 12.20 12.28 -48.77
C ILE A 14 11.91 11.04 -47.93
N GLN A 15 12.88 10.63 -47.12
CA GLN A 15 12.61 9.72 -46.02
C GLN A 15 11.79 10.51 -44.99
N CYS A 16 10.50 10.23 -44.92
CA CYS A 16 9.75 10.44 -43.69
C CYS A 16 10.38 9.52 -42.64
N THR A 17 11.31 10.04 -41.86
CA THR A 17 11.63 9.47 -40.55
C THR A 17 10.45 9.84 -39.65
N THR A 18 9.38 9.04 -39.69
CA THR A 18 8.51 8.94 -38.52
C THR A 18 9.39 8.43 -37.41
N ASP A 19 9.73 9.31 -36.47
CA ASP A 19 10.26 8.96 -35.17
C ASP A 19 9.22 8.04 -34.51
N HIS A 20 9.35 6.75 -34.77
CA HIS A 20 8.78 5.72 -33.92
C HIS A 20 9.59 5.79 -32.63
N HIS A 21 9.23 6.72 -31.75
CA HIS A 21 9.41 6.49 -30.34
C HIS A 21 8.63 5.21 -30.03
N GLU A 22 9.31 4.07 -30.08
CA GLU A 22 8.85 2.85 -29.44
C GLU A 22 8.51 3.24 -28.00
N ILE A 23 7.20 3.33 -27.72
CA ILE A 23 6.71 3.40 -26.36
C ILE A 23 7.15 2.08 -25.77
N TYR A 24 8.24 2.13 -25.00
CA TYR A 24 8.75 0.99 -24.26
C TYR A 24 7.64 0.61 -23.27
N PHE A 25 6.84 -0.40 -23.64
CA PHE A 25 5.93 -1.00 -22.70
C PHE A 25 6.79 -1.79 -21.73
N ASP A 26 6.90 -1.31 -20.49
CA ASP A 26 7.57 -2.07 -19.44
C ASP A 26 6.98 -3.49 -19.40
N PRO A 27 7.82 -4.54 -19.32
CA PRO A 27 7.36 -5.91 -19.32
C PRO A 27 6.36 -6.15 -18.18
N ILE A 28 5.25 -6.81 -18.54
CA ILE A 28 4.14 -7.17 -17.65
C ILE A 28 4.70 -7.98 -16.47
N GLN A 29 4.63 -7.40 -15.27
CA GLN A 29 4.91 -8.15 -14.04
C GLN A 29 3.68 -8.97 -13.66
N PRO A 30 3.80 -10.21 -13.15
CA PRO A 30 2.64 -11.03 -12.78
C PRO A 30 1.71 -10.35 -11.75
N THR A 31 0.40 -10.63 -11.81
CA THR A 31 -0.60 -10.17 -10.84
C THR A 31 -0.31 -10.81 -9.48
N VAL A 32 0.19 -10.01 -8.54
CA VAL A 32 0.32 -10.43 -7.14
C VAL A 32 -1.08 -10.39 -6.51
N PRO A 33 -1.57 -11.47 -5.89
CA PRO A 33 -2.83 -11.44 -5.15
C PRO A 33 -2.73 -10.44 -4.00
N VAL A 34 -3.74 -9.58 -3.83
CA VAL A 34 -3.84 -8.67 -2.68
C VAL A 34 -4.24 -9.50 -1.46
N THR A 35 -3.27 -9.84 -0.62
CA THR A 35 -3.53 -10.58 0.62
C THR A 35 -3.89 -9.61 1.75
N GLY A 36 -4.73 -10.04 2.69
CA GLY A 36 -5.02 -9.27 3.92
C GLY A 36 -6.14 -8.23 3.86
N LEU A 37 -6.90 -8.15 2.75
CA LEU A 37 -8.11 -7.34 2.65
C LEU A 37 -9.37 -8.18 2.93
N GLN A 38 -10.31 -7.67 3.74
CA GLN A 38 -11.60 -8.30 3.98
C GLN A 38 -12.59 -7.90 2.87
N ASN A 39 -13.12 -8.87 2.13
CA ASN A 39 -14.01 -8.67 0.99
C ASN A 39 -15.43 -8.22 1.43
N PRO A 40 -16.15 -7.42 0.61
CA PRO A 40 -15.70 -6.76 -0.63
C PRO A 40 -14.92 -5.46 -0.36
N VAL A 41 -13.95 -5.13 -1.22
CA VAL A 41 -13.17 -3.89 -1.14
C VAL A 41 -13.49 -2.92 -2.28
N ASN A 42 -13.71 -1.65 -1.92
CA ASN A 42 -14.05 -0.57 -2.83
C ASN A 42 -12.79 0.19 -3.28
N PHE A 43 -12.19 -0.23 -4.37
CA PHE A 43 -11.02 0.45 -4.93
C PHE A 43 -11.42 1.70 -5.73
N GLN A 44 -10.61 2.75 -5.62
CA GLN A 44 -10.78 4.00 -6.36
C GLN A 44 -10.06 3.88 -7.71
N VAL A 45 -10.76 4.09 -8.82
CA VAL A 45 -10.18 4.02 -10.16
C VAL A 45 -10.17 5.40 -10.81
N LEU A 46 -9.03 5.76 -11.42
CA LEU A 46 -8.91 6.94 -12.27
C LEU A 46 -8.54 6.52 -13.69
N ARG A 47 -9.23 7.09 -14.66
CA ARG A 47 -8.99 6.94 -16.08
C ARG A 47 -8.01 8.01 -16.54
N ALA A 48 -6.95 7.60 -17.21
CA ALA A 48 -6.02 8.55 -17.81
C ALA A 48 -6.71 9.32 -18.96
N PRO A 49 -6.32 10.59 -19.22
CA PRO A 49 -6.80 11.33 -20.38
C PRO A 49 -6.51 10.61 -21.70
N ASP A 50 -7.49 10.63 -22.62
CA ASP A 50 -7.42 9.89 -23.88
C ASP A 50 -6.29 10.37 -24.81
N ASN A 51 -6.10 11.69 -24.90
CA ASN A 51 -5.28 12.32 -25.94
C ASN A 51 -3.87 12.72 -25.48
N SER A 52 -3.38 12.10 -24.40
CA SER A 52 -2.06 12.45 -23.86
C SER A 52 -1.07 11.30 -23.98
N SER A 53 0.10 11.60 -24.56
CA SER A 53 1.28 10.74 -24.52
C SER A 53 1.84 10.58 -23.10
N HIS A 54 1.51 11.51 -22.21
CA HIS A 54 1.89 11.50 -20.80
C HIS A 54 0.68 11.27 -19.92
N VAL A 55 0.75 10.30 -19.02
CA VAL A 55 -0.35 10.07 -18.09
C VAL A 55 -0.35 11.18 -17.03
N ASP A 56 -1.40 12.01 -17.05
CA ASP A 56 -1.61 13.12 -16.11
C ASP A 56 -2.96 12.96 -15.41
N PHE A 57 -2.93 12.95 -14.07
CA PHE A 57 -4.11 12.87 -13.21
C PHE A 57 -4.36 14.18 -12.45
N SER A 58 -3.71 15.28 -12.86
CA SER A 58 -3.84 16.60 -12.22
C SER A 58 -5.26 17.15 -12.24
N GLY A 59 -6.03 16.82 -13.29
CA GLY A 59 -7.42 17.25 -13.48
C GLY A 59 -8.45 16.51 -12.62
N HIS A 60 -8.06 15.43 -11.93
CA HIS A 60 -9.00 14.65 -11.12
C HIS A 60 -9.21 15.27 -9.73
N SER A 61 -10.48 15.39 -9.34
CA SER A 61 -10.89 15.81 -7.98
C SER A 61 -11.65 14.72 -7.21
N LYS A 62 -11.96 13.60 -7.89
CA LYS A 62 -12.58 12.38 -7.33
C LYS A 62 -12.25 11.17 -8.22
N SER A 63 -12.52 9.97 -7.71
CA SER A 63 -12.50 8.74 -8.51
C SER A 63 -13.50 8.82 -9.67
N ASP A 64 -13.13 8.27 -10.84
CA ASP A 64 -14.06 8.18 -11.98
C ASP A 64 -15.10 7.10 -11.73
N PHE A 65 -14.69 5.97 -11.13
CA PHE A 65 -15.59 4.92 -10.67
C PHE A 65 -14.97 4.10 -9.53
N ILE A 66 -15.82 3.27 -8.90
CA ILE A 66 -15.43 2.34 -7.84
C ILE A 66 -15.36 0.95 -8.44
N ALA A 67 -14.19 0.32 -8.32
CA ALA A 67 -14.00 -1.07 -8.67
C ALA A 67 -14.40 -1.97 -7.49
N LEU A 68 -15.35 -2.86 -7.72
CA LEU A 68 -15.69 -3.94 -6.79
C LEU A 68 -14.90 -5.17 -7.18
N VAL A 69 -13.92 -5.55 -6.34
CA VAL A 69 -13.23 -6.84 -6.49
C VAL A 69 -14.13 -7.94 -5.95
N ALA A 70 -14.48 -8.91 -6.80
CA ALA A 70 -15.25 -10.09 -6.42
C ALA A 70 -14.49 -10.96 -5.39
N GLU A 71 -15.18 -11.86 -4.70
CA GLU A 71 -14.58 -12.71 -3.65
C GLU A 71 -13.36 -13.53 -4.11
N ASP A 72 -13.24 -13.78 -5.41
CA ASP A 72 -12.12 -14.50 -6.01
C ASP A 72 -10.86 -13.65 -6.23
N GLY A 73 -10.91 -12.36 -5.93
CA GLY A 73 -9.79 -11.43 -6.07
C GLY A 73 -9.42 -11.09 -7.52
N LYS A 74 -10.19 -11.54 -8.51
CA LYS A 74 -9.81 -11.50 -9.94
C LYS A 74 -10.70 -10.63 -10.81
N HIS A 75 -11.95 -10.39 -10.41
CA HIS A 75 -12.92 -9.70 -11.25
C HIS A 75 -13.30 -8.34 -10.69
N ILE A 76 -13.30 -7.32 -11.55
CA ILE A 76 -13.78 -5.96 -11.25
C ILE A 76 -15.12 -5.75 -11.93
N THR A 77 -16.16 -5.41 -11.16
CA THR A 77 -17.48 -5.17 -11.74
C THR A 77 -17.66 -3.70 -12.09
N ALA A 78 -17.61 -3.35 -13.37
CA ALA A 78 -18.17 -2.09 -13.89
C ALA A 78 -18.70 -2.28 -15.33
N GLY A 79 -19.57 -1.39 -15.79
CA GLY A 79 -20.26 -1.55 -17.09
C GLY A 79 -19.36 -1.22 -18.27
N VAL A 80 -19.45 -1.98 -19.38
CA VAL A 80 -18.60 -1.84 -20.59
C VAL A 80 -18.48 -0.40 -21.11
N LEU A 81 -19.57 0.38 -21.09
CA LEU A 81 -19.61 1.79 -21.53
C LEU A 81 -18.84 2.76 -20.61
N GLN A 82 -18.49 2.37 -19.39
CA GLN A 82 -17.71 3.19 -18.47
C GLN A 82 -16.19 3.03 -18.70
N TYR A 83 -15.77 2.01 -19.47
CA TYR A 83 -14.36 1.68 -19.67
C TYR A 83 -13.80 2.28 -20.96
N PHE A 84 -14.45 2.04 -22.09
CA PHE A 84 -13.91 2.36 -23.40
C PHE A 84 -14.53 3.63 -24.00
N HIS A 85 -13.70 4.41 -24.68
CA HIS A 85 -14.15 5.59 -25.42
C HIS A 85 -14.83 5.17 -26.73
N GLU A 86 -15.90 5.86 -27.12
CA GLU A 86 -16.64 5.57 -28.36
C GLU A 86 -15.77 5.75 -29.62
N ASP A 87 -14.87 6.74 -29.61
CA ASP A 87 -13.91 7.00 -30.70
C ASP A 87 -12.73 6.00 -30.76
N CYS A 88 -12.83 4.82 -30.15
CA CYS A 88 -11.79 3.78 -30.15
C CYS A 88 -10.44 4.25 -29.54
N LEU A 89 -10.48 5.18 -28.58
CA LEU A 89 -9.26 5.69 -27.93
C LEU A 89 -8.71 4.71 -26.87
N PRO A 90 -7.37 4.69 -26.65
CA PRO A 90 -6.72 3.85 -25.63
C PRO A 90 -7.26 4.10 -24.22
N ALA A 91 -7.86 3.07 -23.61
CA ALA A 91 -8.30 3.11 -22.23
C ALA A 91 -7.15 2.71 -21.29
N ARG A 92 -6.84 3.58 -20.32
CA ARG A 92 -5.76 3.37 -19.35
C ARG A 92 -6.26 3.79 -17.97
N PHE A 93 -5.92 3.01 -16.94
CA PHE A 93 -6.43 3.22 -15.59
C PHE A 93 -5.35 3.02 -14.54
N LEU A 94 -5.38 3.83 -13.49
CA LEU A 94 -4.72 3.47 -12.22
C LEU A 94 -5.76 3.13 -11.18
N CYS A 95 -5.32 2.53 -10.09
CA CYS A 95 -6.21 2.12 -9.02
C CYS A 95 -5.54 2.31 -7.66
N PHE A 96 -6.29 2.71 -6.64
CA PHE A 96 -5.77 2.78 -5.28
C PHE A 96 -6.85 2.53 -4.21
N TYR A 97 -6.39 2.24 -3.00
CA TYR A 97 -7.20 2.04 -1.81
C TYR A 97 -6.43 2.59 -0.60
N PRO A 98 -7.10 3.13 0.44
CA PRO A 98 -8.55 3.33 0.56
C PRO A 98 -9.05 4.52 -0.27
N LYS A 99 -10.30 4.93 -0.06
CA LYS A 99 -10.78 6.21 -0.57
C LYS A 99 -9.96 7.35 0.04
N ALA A 100 -9.41 8.21 -0.81
CA ALA A 100 -8.71 9.41 -0.36
C ALA A 100 -9.68 10.43 0.26
N ASP A 101 -9.24 11.12 1.31
CA ASP A 101 -9.96 12.24 1.91
C ASP A 101 -10.03 13.44 0.95
N ARG A 102 -8.96 13.61 0.17
CA ARG A 102 -8.85 14.64 -0.87
C ARG A 102 -8.09 14.09 -2.06
N LEU A 103 -8.51 14.46 -3.26
CA LEU A 103 -7.80 14.20 -4.51
C LEU A 103 -7.63 15.53 -5.24
N THR A 104 -6.39 15.91 -5.56
CA THR A 104 -6.11 17.14 -6.32
C THR A 104 -4.70 17.11 -6.89
N ASN A 105 -4.50 17.69 -8.08
CA ASN A 105 -3.19 17.82 -8.72
C ASN A 105 -2.44 16.48 -8.87
N GLY A 106 -3.18 15.38 -9.09
CA GLY A 106 -2.58 14.06 -9.28
C GLY A 106 -2.08 13.43 -7.97
N ILE A 107 -2.52 13.94 -6.82
CA ILE A 107 -2.15 13.45 -5.50
C ILE A 107 -3.39 13.05 -4.72
N ALA A 108 -3.39 11.82 -4.19
CA ALA A 108 -4.37 11.33 -3.23
C ALA A 108 -3.87 11.57 -1.81
N TYR A 109 -4.71 12.16 -0.96
CA TYR A 109 -4.39 12.49 0.43
C TYR A 109 -5.22 11.63 1.40
N PHE A 110 -4.59 11.19 2.47
CA PHE A 110 -5.16 10.26 3.44
C PHE A 110 -4.92 10.74 4.87
N VAL A 111 -5.95 10.63 5.70
CA VAL A 111 -5.85 10.63 7.16
C VAL A 111 -5.70 9.17 7.60
N SER A 112 -4.64 8.89 8.35
CA SER A 112 -4.33 7.55 8.86
C SER A 112 -4.48 7.50 10.38
N ASP A 113 -5.07 6.41 10.86
CA ASP A 113 -5.14 6.03 12.27
C ASP A 113 -4.49 4.65 12.51
N GLY A 114 -3.76 4.15 11.50
CA GLY A 114 -3.12 2.84 11.45
C GLY A 114 -4.07 1.65 11.25
N SER A 115 -5.36 1.88 10.96
CA SER A 115 -6.33 0.80 10.74
C SER A 115 -6.37 0.26 9.31
N SER A 116 -5.91 1.03 8.33
CA SER A 116 -6.03 0.71 6.91
C SER A 116 -4.68 0.71 6.21
N ASP A 117 -4.57 -0.15 5.21
CA ASP A 117 -3.43 -0.21 4.32
C ASP A 117 -3.66 0.69 3.10
N ILE A 118 -2.64 1.45 2.73
CA ILE A 118 -2.64 2.22 1.48
C ILE A 118 -2.02 1.34 0.39
N ILE A 119 -2.80 1.04 -0.64
CA ILE A 119 -2.42 0.14 -1.71
C ILE A 119 -2.62 0.87 -3.05
N TYR A 120 -1.68 0.71 -3.97
CA TYR A 120 -1.66 1.40 -5.25
C TYR A 120 -1.35 0.42 -6.38
N ALA A 121 -2.08 0.52 -7.48
CA ALA A 121 -1.72 -0.10 -8.74
C ALA A 121 -1.37 1.00 -9.76
N PRO A 122 -0.21 0.89 -10.43
CA PRO A 122 0.18 1.82 -11.47
C PRO A 122 -0.76 1.73 -12.67
N VAL A 123 -0.55 2.65 -13.62
CA VAL A 123 -1.37 2.75 -14.82
C VAL A 123 -1.27 1.46 -15.64
N ALA A 124 -2.41 0.84 -15.89
CA ALA A 124 -2.57 -0.36 -16.71
C ALA A 124 -3.38 -0.05 -17.98
N TYR A 125 -3.00 -0.68 -19.10
CA TYR A 125 -3.62 -0.49 -20.40
C TYR A 125 -4.73 -1.54 -20.63
N ALA A 126 -5.97 -1.06 -20.81
CA ALA A 126 -7.15 -1.89 -21.00
C ALA A 126 -7.48 -2.17 -22.48
N GLY A 127 -6.74 -1.61 -23.44
CA GLY A 127 -7.05 -1.74 -24.86
C GLY A 127 -7.94 -0.60 -25.38
N THR A 128 -8.68 -0.89 -26.43
CA THR A 128 -9.67 0.00 -27.06
C THR A 128 -11.03 -0.71 -27.13
N ILE A 129 -12.09 -0.01 -27.55
CA ILE A 129 -13.41 -0.64 -27.69
C ILE A 129 -13.43 -1.77 -28.74
N GLU A 130 -12.65 -1.63 -29.81
CA GLU A 130 -12.59 -2.63 -30.89
C GLU A 130 -11.59 -3.75 -30.62
N ASN A 131 -10.52 -3.44 -29.88
CA ASN A 131 -9.52 -4.40 -29.45
C ASN A 131 -9.24 -4.28 -27.95
N PRO A 132 -10.13 -4.79 -27.09
CA PRO A 132 -9.91 -4.84 -25.64
C PRO A 132 -8.68 -5.69 -25.32
N ASN A 133 -7.93 -5.30 -24.29
CA ASN A 133 -6.82 -6.10 -23.79
C ASN A 133 -7.39 -7.24 -22.90
N PRO A 134 -7.32 -8.52 -23.33
CA PRO A 134 -7.84 -9.63 -22.53
C PRO A 134 -7.07 -9.86 -21.23
N ASP A 135 -5.83 -9.36 -21.14
CA ASP A 135 -4.95 -9.51 -19.98
C ASP A 135 -4.98 -8.27 -19.05
N PHE A 136 -5.95 -7.38 -19.23
CA PHE A 136 -6.08 -6.20 -18.38
C PHE A 136 -6.35 -6.59 -16.91
N GLY A 137 -5.51 -6.08 -16.01
CA GLY A 137 -5.65 -6.23 -14.57
C GLY A 137 -4.84 -5.18 -13.82
N PHE A 138 -5.14 -5.02 -12.52
CA PHE A 138 -4.37 -4.13 -11.64
C PHE A 138 -3.31 -4.92 -10.86
N HIS A 139 -2.08 -4.41 -10.88
CA HIS A 139 -0.95 -4.96 -10.14
C HIS A 139 -0.71 -4.10 -8.91
N PHE A 140 -1.18 -4.57 -7.76
CA PHE A 140 -1.16 -3.79 -6.54
C PHE A 140 0.18 -3.85 -5.81
N GLN A 141 0.52 -2.74 -5.19
CA GLN A 141 1.67 -2.56 -4.31
C GLN A 141 1.16 -2.00 -2.99
N HIS A 142 1.44 -2.70 -1.90
CA HIS A 142 1.23 -2.23 -0.54
C HIS A 142 2.25 -1.12 -0.23
N LYS A 143 1.77 0.05 0.19
CA LYS A 143 2.60 1.24 0.43
C LYS A 143 2.89 1.46 1.90
N MET A 144 2.13 0.82 2.79
CA MET A 144 2.41 0.81 4.23
C MET A 144 3.13 -0.47 4.64
N SER A 145 3.66 -0.49 5.87
CA SER A 145 4.10 -1.74 6.50
C SER A 145 3.08 -2.17 7.54
N ARG A 146 2.86 -3.48 7.65
CA ARG A 146 1.95 -4.09 8.62
C ARG A 146 2.76 -4.64 9.79
N ILE A 147 2.44 -4.23 11.03
CA ILE A 147 3.11 -4.71 12.23
C ILE A 147 2.08 -5.42 13.14
N GLN A 148 2.28 -6.71 13.40
CA GLN A 148 1.57 -7.44 14.44
C GLN A 148 2.27 -7.24 15.78
N LEU A 149 1.54 -6.78 16.80
CA LEU A 149 2.05 -6.60 18.15
C LEU A 149 1.75 -7.85 18.97
N SER A 150 2.79 -8.40 19.61
CA SER A 150 2.71 -9.60 20.44
C SER A 150 3.46 -9.37 21.75
N VAL A 151 2.91 -9.80 22.89
CA VAL A 151 3.53 -9.57 24.20
C VAL A 151 3.51 -10.81 25.09
N ARG A 152 4.58 -11.04 25.86
CA ARG A 152 4.67 -12.10 26.86
C ARG A 152 5.63 -11.77 28.01
N ILE A 153 5.58 -12.57 29.07
CA ILE A 153 6.64 -12.64 30.09
C ILE A 153 7.61 -13.80 29.80
N PRO A 154 8.86 -13.74 30.27
CA PRO A 154 9.81 -14.85 30.21
C PRO A 154 9.33 -16.08 30.97
N GLU A 155 9.69 -17.29 30.50
CA GLU A 155 9.25 -18.57 31.08
C GLU A 155 9.56 -18.72 32.57
N GLN A 156 10.64 -18.11 33.05
CA GLN A 156 11.10 -18.21 34.44
C GLN A 156 10.47 -17.15 35.36
N THR A 157 9.58 -16.29 34.82
CA THR A 157 8.92 -15.24 35.60
C THR A 157 7.65 -15.80 36.26
N GLU A 158 7.45 -15.49 37.54
CA GLU A 158 6.16 -15.73 38.20
C GLU A 158 5.10 -14.77 37.63
N GLU A 159 3.92 -15.29 37.31
CA GLU A 159 2.81 -14.49 36.81
C GLU A 159 2.35 -13.49 37.89
N ALA A 160 2.65 -12.21 37.65
CA ALA A 160 2.55 -11.16 38.65
C ALA A 160 1.23 -10.37 38.58
N GLY A 161 0.25 -10.82 37.79
CA GLY A 161 -1.01 -10.11 37.55
C GLY A 161 -0.85 -8.80 36.77
N LEU A 162 0.24 -8.66 36.03
CA LEU A 162 0.52 -7.50 35.18
C LEU A 162 -0.44 -7.47 34.00
N LYS A 163 -0.89 -6.28 33.61
CA LYS A 163 -1.75 -6.12 32.43
C LYS A 163 -1.23 -5.05 31.50
N VAL A 164 -1.22 -5.34 30.20
CA VAL A 164 -1.08 -4.31 29.18
C VAL A 164 -2.41 -3.60 29.04
N LEU A 165 -2.41 -2.32 29.38
CA LEU A 165 -3.58 -1.44 29.25
C LEU A 165 -3.76 -0.99 27.80
N SER A 166 -2.66 -0.68 27.12
CA SER A 166 -2.65 -0.31 25.71
C SER A 166 -1.27 -0.50 25.09
N ALA A 167 -1.25 -0.73 23.77
CA ALA A 167 -0.04 -0.75 22.96
C ALA A 167 -0.29 -0.05 21.62
N GLY A 168 0.69 0.71 21.16
CA GLY A 168 0.62 1.38 19.86
C GLY A 168 1.97 1.79 19.32
N ILE A 169 1.99 2.19 18.05
CA ILE A 169 3.18 2.66 17.35
C ILE A 169 2.95 4.09 16.86
N PHE A 170 3.93 4.97 17.04
CA PHE A 170 3.89 6.31 16.48
C PHE A 170 4.16 6.27 14.96
N SER A 171 3.24 6.85 14.18
CA SER A 171 3.36 6.99 12.73
C SER A 171 2.64 8.27 12.26
N TYR A 172 2.90 8.72 11.03
CA TYR A 172 2.28 9.93 10.48
C TYR A 172 0.78 9.78 10.30
N ASP A 173 0.02 10.77 10.79
CA ASP A 173 -1.43 10.86 10.70
C ASP A 173 -1.94 11.34 9.33
N LYS A 174 -1.08 11.93 8.52
CA LYS A 174 -1.39 12.43 7.18
C LYS A 174 -0.37 11.98 6.15
N LEU A 175 -0.88 11.40 5.07
CA LEU A 175 -0.08 10.83 4.00
C LEU A 175 -0.58 11.29 2.64
N SER A 176 0.33 11.43 1.68
CA SER A 176 0.03 11.74 0.28
C SER A 176 0.63 10.69 -0.63
N LEU A 177 -0.15 10.22 -1.61
CA LEU A 177 0.25 9.29 -2.65
C LEU A 177 0.25 10.01 -4.00
N GLU A 178 1.41 10.06 -4.64
CA GLU A 178 1.58 10.56 -6.01
C GLU A 178 0.98 9.54 -6.99
N LEU A 179 0.05 9.96 -7.85
CA LEU A 179 -0.72 9.03 -8.70
C LEU A 179 -0.13 8.85 -10.09
N GLY A 180 0.63 9.84 -10.57
CA GLY A 180 1.22 9.85 -11.91
C GLY A 180 2.56 10.59 -11.96
N GLY A 181 3.13 10.68 -13.18
CA GLY A 181 4.43 11.30 -13.39
C GLY A 181 5.62 10.48 -12.86
N GLN A 182 6.77 11.12 -12.71
CA GLN A 182 8.02 10.44 -12.31
C GLN A 182 7.98 9.85 -10.88
N ARG A 183 7.06 10.34 -10.05
CA ARG A 183 6.91 9.95 -8.65
C ARG A 183 5.73 9.01 -8.43
N ALA A 184 5.13 8.49 -9.50
CA ALA A 184 3.94 7.65 -9.42
C ALA A 184 4.13 6.49 -8.42
N GLY A 185 3.20 6.38 -7.46
CA GLY A 185 3.23 5.39 -6.40
C GLY A 185 4.12 5.73 -5.20
N GLU A 186 4.74 6.90 -5.14
CA GLU A 186 5.43 7.37 -3.93
C GLU A 186 4.43 7.78 -2.85
N LEU A 187 4.57 7.17 -1.66
CA LEU A 187 3.83 7.55 -0.45
C LEU A 187 4.72 8.40 0.44
N LEU A 188 4.23 9.55 0.88
CA LEU A 188 5.00 10.53 1.65
C LEU A 188 4.16 11.10 2.79
N PRO A 189 4.79 11.50 3.91
CA PRO A 189 4.13 12.33 4.90
C PRO A 189 3.78 13.71 4.32
N GLU A 190 2.61 14.24 4.66
CA GLU A 190 2.28 15.63 4.33
C GLU A 190 3.16 16.62 5.13
N LYS A 191 3.27 17.86 4.64
CA LYS A 191 4.09 18.91 5.27
C LYS A 191 3.66 19.21 6.72
N ASP A 192 2.38 19.10 7.01
CA ASP A 192 1.79 19.33 8.33
C ASP A 192 1.44 18.02 9.07
N ALA A 193 1.93 16.87 8.58
CA ALA A 193 1.76 15.59 9.24
C ALA A 193 2.48 15.58 10.59
N VAL A 194 1.83 14.95 11.58
CA VAL A 194 2.40 14.73 12.90
C VAL A 194 2.41 13.24 13.21
N LYS A 195 3.41 12.80 13.97
CA LYS A 195 3.41 11.42 14.46
C LYS A 195 2.43 11.28 15.62
N THR A 196 1.44 10.41 15.46
CA THR A 196 0.45 10.10 16.50
C THR A 196 0.50 8.62 16.83
N LEU A 197 0.03 8.26 18.02
CA LEU A 197 0.06 6.88 18.48
C LEU A 197 -1.09 6.09 17.85
N PHE A 198 -0.76 5.14 16.97
CA PHE A 198 -1.72 4.23 16.38
C PHE A 198 -1.85 2.96 17.23
N PRO A 199 -3.04 2.67 17.78
CA PRO A 199 -3.25 1.49 18.60
C PRO A 199 -3.28 0.23 17.73
N GLY A 200 -2.78 -0.88 18.28
CA GLY A 200 -3.01 -2.20 17.69
C GLY A 200 -4.50 -2.55 17.68
N ARG A 201 -4.99 -3.06 16.55
CA ARG A 201 -6.39 -3.50 16.39
C ARG A 201 -6.45 -4.98 16.02
N LEU A 202 -7.35 -5.72 16.67
CA LEU A 202 -7.65 -7.09 16.29
C LEU A 202 -8.42 -7.12 14.96
N ASP A 203 -8.57 -8.30 14.36
CA ASP A 203 -9.22 -8.45 13.05
C ASP A 203 -10.70 -8.02 13.04
N ASN A 204 -11.33 -7.91 14.22
CA ASN A 204 -12.68 -7.38 14.41
C ASN A 204 -12.73 -5.86 14.67
N GLY A 205 -11.59 -5.17 14.55
CA GLY A 205 -11.46 -3.73 14.78
C GLY A 205 -11.31 -3.31 16.24
N MET A 206 -11.41 -4.25 17.20
CA MET A 206 -11.28 -3.94 18.62
C MET A 206 -9.83 -3.60 18.98
N ILE A 207 -9.65 -2.55 19.80
CA ILE A 207 -8.37 -2.23 20.43
C ILE A 207 -8.27 -3.06 21.72
N PRO A 208 -7.29 -3.98 21.85
CA PRO A 208 -7.11 -4.75 23.08
C PRO A 208 -6.79 -3.85 24.27
N GLY A 209 -7.47 -4.08 25.40
CA GLY A 209 -7.19 -3.43 26.67
C GLY A 209 -7.24 -4.43 27.81
N ASN A 210 -6.52 -4.14 28.89
CA ASN A 210 -6.41 -5.00 30.08
C ASN A 210 -5.94 -6.43 29.76
N VAL A 211 -5.01 -6.58 28.83
CA VAL A 211 -4.48 -7.89 28.41
C VAL A 211 -3.54 -8.41 29.50
N THR A 212 -3.95 -9.49 30.17
CA THR A 212 -3.11 -10.14 31.19
C THR A 212 -1.83 -10.68 30.55
N LEU A 213 -0.69 -10.33 31.13
CA LEU A 213 0.60 -10.83 30.70
C LEU A 213 0.82 -12.25 31.23
N THR A 214 0.95 -13.21 30.31
CA THR A 214 1.28 -14.61 30.59
C THR A 214 2.55 -14.99 29.82
N ARG A 215 2.98 -16.25 29.97
CA ARG A 215 4.12 -16.79 29.22
C ARG A 215 3.78 -17.04 27.75
N ASP A 216 2.50 -17.26 27.46
CA ASP A 216 1.99 -17.41 26.11
C ASP A 216 1.90 -16.03 25.43
N PRO A 217 2.36 -15.89 24.18
CA PRO A 217 2.27 -14.62 23.47
C PRO A 217 0.81 -14.18 23.28
N ALA A 218 0.46 -13.05 23.88
CA ALA A 218 -0.84 -12.41 23.69
C ALA A 218 -0.80 -11.48 22.47
N ASN A 219 -1.79 -11.59 21.58
CA ASN A 219 -1.95 -10.72 20.42
C ASN A 219 -2.53 -9.36 20.84
N LEU A 220 -1.77 -8.29 20.60
CA LEU A 220 -2.18 -6.91 20.85
C LEU A 220 -2.73 -6.21 19.59
N GLY A 221 -2.92 -6.98 18.51
CA GLY A 221 -3.48 -6.51 17.26
C GLY A 221 -2.43 -6.14 16.21
N THR A 222 -2.93 -5.67 15.08
CA THR A 222 -2.15 -5.19 13.94
C THR A 222 -2.24 -3.67 13.86
N VAL A 223 -1.18 -3.04 13.37
CA VAL A 223 -1.15 -1.64 12.97
C VAL A 223 -0.47 -1.47 11.62
N TYR A 224 -1.01 -0.62 10.75
CA TYR A 224 -0.34 -0.16 9.53
C TYR A 224 0.44 1.12 9.82
N VAL A 225 1.72 1.14 9.46
CA VAL A 225 2.64 2.26 9.74
C VAL A 225 3.36 2.72 8.48
N PHE A 226 3.79 3.98 8.49
CA PHE A 226 4.63 4.52 7.43
C PHE A 226 6.02 3.82 7.44
N PRO A 227 6.51 3.33 6.28
CA PRO A 227 7.77 2.59 6.22
C PRO A 227 9.00 3.52 6.08
N GLY A 228 10.20 2.95 6.23
CA GLY A 228 11.46 3.62 5.90
C GLY A 228 12.05 4.51 7.01
N GLU A 229 11.46 4.51 8.19
CA GLU A 229 12.00 5.19 9.37
C GLU A 229 11.85 4.33 10.63
N ASP A 230 12.77 4.48 11.58
CA ASP A 230 12.69 3.73 12.84
C ASP A 230 11.41 4.10 13.60
N LEU A 231 10.73 3.08 14.11
CA LEU A 231 9.44 3.24 14.77
C LEU A 231 9.61 3.39 16.28
N LYS A 232 8.73 4.19 16.88
CA LYS A 232 8.60 4.30 18.34
C LYS A 232 7.33 3.61 18.79
N LEU A 233 7.46 2.59 19.62
CA LEU A 233 6.36 1.84 20.22
C LEU A 233 6.15 2.31 21.66
N LEU A 234 4.89 2.44 22.07
CA LEU A 234 4.49 2.83 23.42
C LEU A 234 3.60 1.75 24.04
N LEU A 235 3.92 1.35 25.27
CA LEU A 235 3.12 0.44 26.09
C LEU A 235 2.70 1.15 27.37
N GLN A 236 1.44 1.01 27.75
CA GLN A 236 0.96 1.38 29.07
C GLN A 236 0.63 0.11 29.85
N ILE A 237 1.21 -0.05 31.03
CA ILE A 237 1.15 -1.28 31.82
C ILE A 237 0.60 -0.99 33.21
N GLU A 238 -0.33 -1.82 33.67
CA GLU A 238 -0.74 -1.91 35.07
C GLU A 238 0.20 -2.87 35.79
N GLY A 239 1.08 -2.30 36.61
CA GLY A 239 1.99 -3.02 37.49
C GLY A 239 1.48 -3.13 38.92
N LYS A 240 2.18 -3.91 39.75
CA LYS A 240 1.85 -4.06 41.19
C LYS A 240 1.86 -2.73 41.95
N LYS A 241 2.70 -1.78 41.54
CA LYS A 241 2.90 -0.47 42.19
C LYS A 241 2.08 0.67 41.53
N GLY A 242 1.27 0.35 40.53
CA GLY A 242 0.52 1.32 39.74
C GLY A 242 0.83 1.25 38.25
N THR A 243 0.38 2.25 37.51
CA THR A 243 0.53 2.33 36.06
C THR A 243 1.86 2.96 35.67
N PHE A 244 2.54 2.39 34.68
CA PHE A 244 3.75 2.95 34.09
C PHE A 244 3.74 2.80 32.56
N THR A 245 4.63 3.53 31.91
CA THR A 245 4.75 3.59 30.45
C THR A 245 6.14 3.13 30.02
N SER A 246 6.20 2.30 28.99
CA SER A 246 7.45 1.84 28.37
C SER A 246 7.51 2.28 26.92
N GLU A 247 8.64 2.86 26.52
CA GLU A 247 8.93 3.30 25.17
C GLU A 247 10.01 2.42 24.57
N LEU A 248 9.78 1.91 23.36
CA LEU A 248 10.70 1.01 22.66
C LEU A 248 10.94 1.52 21.25
N GLN A 249 12.16 1.35 20.76
CA GLN A 249 12.52 1.62 19.38
C GLN A 249 12.50 0.31 18.59
N LEU A 250 11.90 0.34 17.40
CA LEU A 250 11.95 -0.74 16.42
C LEU A 250 12.67 -0.24 15.17
N ALA A 251 13.37 -1.14 14.49
CA ALA A 251 14.05 -0.83 13.23
C ALA A 251 13.03 -0.41 12.15
N ALA A 252 13.50 0.41 11.20
CA ALA A 252 12.70 0.86 10.07
C ALA A 252 12.13 -0.31 9.25
N PRO A 253 10.79 -0.45 9.13
CA PRO A 253 10.19 -1.48 8.32
C PRO A 253 10.19 -1.10 6.83
N GLN A 254 10.08 -2.10 5.95
CA GLN A 254 9.96 -1.87 4.51
C GLN A 254 8.49 -1.81 4.07
N ALA A 255 8.23 -1.02 3.01
CA ALA A 255 6.91 -0.93 2.40
C ALA A 255 6.44 -2.30 1.89
N GLY A 256 5.17 -2.62 2.13
CA GLY A 256 4.53 -3.87 1.71
C GLY A 256 5.01 -5.13 2.42
N GLN A 257 5.87 -4.99 3.42
CA GLN A 257 6.27 -6.10 4.28
C GLN A 257 5.41 -6.17 5.53
N THR A 258 5.20 -7.40 6.00
CA THR A 258 4.56 -7.65 7.29
C THR A 258 5.56 -8.16 8.31
N TYR A 259 5.49 -7.60 9.51
CA TYR A 259 6.37 -7.94 10.62
C TYR A 259 5.57 -8.32 11.85
N ARG A 260 6.24 -9.01 12.77
CA ARG A 260 5.81 -9.19 14.15
C ARG A 260 6.77 -8.46 15.07
N ALA A 261 6.24 -7.60 15.92
CA ALA A 261 6.95 -7.03 17.05
C ALA A 261 6.72 -7.92 18.27
N ASP A 262 7.75 -8.66 18.67
CA ASP A 262 7.72 -9.53 19.85
C ASP A 262 8.22 -8.76 21.08
N LEU A 263 7.31 -8.51 22.01
CA LEU A 263 7.54 -7.74 23.23
C LEU A 263 7.73 -8.69 24.41
N VAL A 264 8.84 -8.54 25.13
CA VAL A 264 9.14 -9.36 26.30
C VAL A 264 9.38 -8.47 27.51
N TYR A 265 8.61 -8.71 28.57
CA TYR A 265 8.76 -7.99 29.84
C TYR A 265 9.93 -8.54 30.65
N ASP A 266 10.87 -7.69 31.06
CA ASP A 266 11.92 -7.99 32.02
C ASP A 266 11.47 -7.57 33.44
N PRO A 267 11.09 -8.54 34.30
CA PRO A 267 10.63 -8.24 35.65
C PRO A 267 11.72 -7.71 36.58
N ALA A 268 13.00 -7.99 36.32
CA ALA A 268 14.10 -7.56 37.19
C ALA A 268 14.36 -6.06 37.06
N ASN A 269 14.19 -5.54 35.84
CA ASN A 269 14.42 -4.13 35.53
C ASN A 269 13.11 -3.34 35.35
N GLU A 270 11.94 -3.98 35.42
CA GLU A 270 10.63 -3.40 35.12
C GLU A 270 10.60 -2.75 33.71
N MET A 271 11.27 -3.37 32.73
CA MET A 271 11.41 -2.86 31.35
C MET A 271 10.84 -3.84 30.32
N PHE A 272 10.60 -3.38 29.10
CA PHE A 272 10.33 -4.25 27.96
C PHE A 272 11.54 -4.29 27.01
N SER A 273 11.71 -5.41 26.32
CA SER A 273 12.49 -5.49 25.10
C SER A 273 11.56 -5.77 23.93
N ALA A 274 11.96 -5.34 22.73
CA ALA A 274 11.23 -5.59 21.51
C ALA A 274 12.18 -6.08 20.42
N SER A 275 11.72 -7.04 19.62
CA SER A 275 12.35 -7.41 18.36
C SER A 275 11.33 -7.33 17.23
N LEU A 276 11.80 -6.95 16.03
CA LEU A 276 11.00 -6.93 14.82
C LEU A 276 11.44 -8.08 13.93
N ASN A 277 10.53 -9.01 13.65
CA ASN A 277 10.80 -10.22 12.88
C ASN A 277 9.91 -10.24 11.64
N ASP A 278 10.43 -10.74 10.51
CA ASP A 278 9.62 -10.98 9.32
C ASP A 278 8.46 -11.91 9.68
N TRP A 279 7.24 -11.52 9.30
CA TRP A 279 6.06 -12.34 9.52
C TRP A 279 5.52 -12.84 8.19
N VAL A 280 5.95 -14.05 7.84
CA VAL A 280 5.20 -14.85 6.89
C VAL A 280 3.94 -15.29 7.64
N GLN A 281 2.76 -14.91 7.14
CA GLN A 281 1.49 -15.38 7.66
C GLN A 281 1.59 -16.91 7.76
N GLY A 282 1.74 -17.43 8.98
CA GLY A 282 1.82 -18.86 9.21
C GLY A 282 0.59 -19.48 8.57
N ALA A 283 0.77 -20.60 7.86
CA ALA A 283 -0.33 -21.35 7.27
C ALA A 283 -1.53 -21.30 8.20
N SER A 284 -2.69 -20.91 7.65
CA SER A 284 -3.99 -20.96 8.31
C SER A 284 -3.98 -22.17 9.24
N PHE A 285 -4.12 -21.91 10.55
CA PHE A 285 -4.35 -22.97 11.50
C PHE A 285 -5.57 -23.74 10.96
N GLU A 286 -5.34 -24.94 10.45
CA GLU A 286 -6.42 -25.89 10.20
C GLU A 286 -7.03 -26.12 11.58
N ALA A 287 -8.14 -25.44 11.87
CA ALA A 287 -9.11 -26.01 12.77
C ALA A 287 -9.60 -27.28 12.09
N GLN A 288 -9.08 -28.42 12.53
CA GLN A 288 -9.71 -29.70 12.24
C GLN A 288 -11.16 -29.63 12.72
N LEU A 289 -12.07 -30.08 11.86
CA LEU A 289 -13.49 -30.29 12.14
C LEU A 289 -13.70 -31.09 13.43
#